data_AF-A0A0L0FLE1-F1
#
_entry.id   AF-A0A0L0FLE1-F1
#
_cell.length_a   1.000
_cell.length_b   1.000
_cell.length_c   1.000
_cell.angle_alpha   90.00
_cell.angle_beta   90.00
_cell.angle_gamma   90.00
#
_symmetry.space_group_name_H-M   'P 1'
#
loop_
_entity.id
_entity.type
_entity.pdbx_description
1 polymer ?
#
loop_
_entity_poly.entity_id
_entity_poly.type
_entity_poly.pdbx_seq_one_letter_code
_entity_poly.pdbx_strand_id
1 'polypeptide(L)'
;MYGLHVLCTNHVSRYATDQYDNDPAPTSVTQIELFCDYKPEGSKFTWEDLQNDTNPLDDVKVKIPCKVNIIDDVDGGTRNCMVKQSRYADIKSYTIKFDDKTQTWRGLDRLLLKKDSGDKSHLRSKVVFDTFKKMDLSIWETFRTHFTHLEVQLKVESGNVDIEDMGIYTNIEKGNEDWIETRYKDGSGDL
;
A
#
# COMPACT_ATOMS: atom_id res chain seq x y z
N MET A 1 -23.73 49.95 25.57
CA MET A 1 -24.04 49.31 24.28
C MET A 1 -22.71 48.81 23.72
N TYR A 2 -22.26 47.63 24.17
CA TYR A 2 -20.97 47.06 23.76
C TYR A 2 -21.26 45.97 22.74
N GLY A 3 -21.00 46.27 21.46
CA GLY A 3 -21.08 45.32 20.37
C GLY A 3 -19.88 44.39 20.41
N LEU A 4 -20.10 43.13 20.80
CA LEU A 4 -19.11 42.07 20.67
C LEU A 4 -19.01 41.71 19.18
N HIS A 5 -18.03 42.29 18.49
CA HIS A 5 -17.66 41.84 17.15
C HIS A 5 -17.02 40.45 17.28
N VAL A 6 -17.81 39.41 17.06
CA VAL A 6 -17.30 38.07 16.81
C VAL A 6 -16.61 38.13 15.45
N LEU A 7 -15.28 38.30 15.49
CA LEU A 7 -14.43 38.01 14.34
C LEU A 7 -14.51 36.49 14.14
N CYS A 8 -15.35 36.05 13.21
CA CYS A 8 -15.20 34.73 12.59
C CYS A 8 -13.85 34.74 11.88
N THR A 9 -12.79 34.33 12.57
CA THR A 9 -11.57 33.89 11.92
C THR A 9 -11.98 32.79 10.96
N ASN A 10 -11.69 33.00 9.67
CA ASN A 10 -11.75 31.96 8.65
C ASN A 10 -10.83 30.83 9.12
N HIS A 11 -11.38 29.87 9.85
CA HIS A 11 -10.76 28.56 10.00
C HIS A 11 -10.97 27.88 8.65
N VAL A 12 -10.13 28.26 7.68
CA VAL A 12 -9.95 27.48 6.46
C VAL A 12 -9.59 26.10 6.98
N SER A 13 -10.50 25.16 6.73
CA SER A 13 -10.29 23.73 6.88
C SER A 13 -8.92 23.41 6.29
N ARG A 14 -7.89 23.27 7.14
CA ARG A 14 -6.56 22.81 6.73
C ARG A 14 -6.55 21.29 6.54
N TYR A 15 -7.71 20.70 6.26
CA TYR A 15 -7.83 19.26 6.11
C TYR A 15 -7.30 18.88 4.74
N ALA A 16 -6.05 18.38 4.75
CA ALA A 16 -5.49 17.29 3.94
C ALA A 16 -5.75 17.20 2.40
N THR A 17 -6.37 18.16 1.73
CA THR A 17 -6.62 18.05 0.28
C THR A 17 -5.32 18.16 -0.54
N ASP A 18 -4.42 19.05 -0.15
CA ASP A 18 -3.20 19.37 -0.90
C ASP A 18 -2.11 18.27 -0.82
N GLN A 19 -2.28 17.29 0.08
CA GLN A 19 -1.27 16.24 0.27
C GLN A 19 -1.38 15.07 -0.70
N TYR A 20 -2.38 15.09 -1.58
CA TYR A 20 -2.67 14.04 -2.53
C TYR A 20 -2.51 14.48 -3.99
N ASP A 21 -2.00 15.68 -4.23
CA ASP A 21 -1.82 16.21 -5.59
C ASP A 21 -0.82 15.40 -6.41
N ASN A 22 0.08 14.69 -5.71
CA ASN A 22 1.00 13.73 -6.29
C ASN A 22 0.52 12.28 -6.07
N ASP A 23 -0.76 11.98 -6.06
CA ASP A 23 -1.24 10.61 -6.16
C ASP A 23 -1.53 10.25 -7.63
N PRO A 24 -1.46 8.96 -8.02
CA PRO A 24 -1.94 8.54 -9.34
C PRO A 24 -3.40 8.94 -9.52
N ALA A 25 -3.79 9.22 -10.77
CA ALA A 25 -5.17 9.54 -11.08
C ALA A 25 -6.11 8.44 -10.55
N PRO A 26 -7.30 8.79 -10.01
CA PRO A 26 -8.19 7.79 -9.40
C PRO A 26 -8.69 6.72 -10.37
N THR A 27 -8.59 6.99 -11.68
CA THR A 27 -8.93 6.07 -12.78
C THR A 27 -7.75 5.27 -13.32
N SER A 28 -6.51 5.54 -12.87
CA SER A 28 -5.33 4.81 -13.35
C SER A 28 -5.12 3.52 -12.56
N VAL A 29 -4.39 2.61 -13.20
CA VAL A 29 -3.88 1.37 -12.59
C VAL A 29 -2.36 1.47 -12.63
N THR A 30 -1.72 1.45 -11.47
CA THR A 30 -0.26 1.41 -11.39
C THR A 30 0.22 0.00 -11.67
N GLN A 31 1.12 -0.18 -12.64
CA GLN A 31 1.69 -1.49 -12.93
C GLN A 31 2.92 -1.73 -12.05
N ILE A 32 2.99 -2.92 -11.47
CA ILE A 32 4.08 -3.34 -10.59
C ILE A 32 4.57 -4.71 -11.01
N GLU A 33 5.87 -4.82 -11.21
CA GLU A 33 6.56 -6.07 -11.52
C GLU A 33 7.39 -6.46 -10.30
N LEU A 34 7.19 -7.68 -9.80
CA LEU A 34 7.89 -8.22 -8.66
C LEU A 34 8.84 -9.32 -9.10
N PHE A 35 10.14 -9.05 -9.00
CA PHE A 35 11.21 -9.98 -9.35
C PHE A 35 11.66 -10.71 -8.10
N CYS A 36 11.33 -12.00 -8.00
CA CYS A 36 11.70 -12.86 -6.88
C CYS A 36 12.52 -14.05 -7.40
N ASP A 37 13.49 -14.50 -6.62
CA ASP A 37 14.06 -15.83 -6.81
C ASP A 37 13.13 -16.86 -6.16
N TYR A 38 12.92 -18.03 -6.79
CA TYR A 38 12.14 -19.13 -6.20
C TYR A 38 12.69 -19.52 -4.83
N LYS A 39 14.02 -19.54 -4.71
CA LYS A 39 14.75 -19.70 -3.46
C LYS A 39 15.81 -18.60 -3.35
N PRO A 40 15.50 -17.48 -2.67
CA PRO A 40 16.46 -16.38 -2.55
C PRO A 40 17.69 -16.77 -1.75
N GLU A 41 18.86 -16.30 -2.17
CA GLU A 41 20.12 -16.56 -1.48
C GLU A 41 20.08 -16.05 -0.03
N GLY A 42 20.46 -16.89 0.93
CA GLY A 42 20.42 -16.56 2.36
C GLY A 42 19.02 -16.52 2.99
N SER A 43 17.94 -16.71 2.21
CA SER A 43 16.59 -16.87 2.74
C SER A 43 16.38 -18.29 3.26
N LYS A 44 15.68 -18.41 4.39
CA LYS A 44 15.20 -19.70 4.91
C LYS A 44 13.98 -20.23 4.15
N PHE A 45 13.27 -19.35 3.44
CA PHE A 45 11.98 -19.61 2.84
C PHE A 45 12.05 -19.42 1.33
N THR A 46 11.27 -20.24 0.63
CA THR A 46 11.03 -20.19 -0.81
C THR A 46 9.75 -19.40 -1.14
N TRP A 47 9.53 -19.13 -2.43
CA TRP A 47 8.26 -18.63 -2.94
C TRP A 47 7.09 -19.56 -2.58
N GLU A 48 7.30 -20.87 -2.67
CA GLU A 48 6.28 -21.86 -2.33
C GLU A 48 5.96 -21.85 -0.83
N ASP A 49 6.96 -21.73 0.04
CA ASP A 49 6.74 -21.55 1.47
C ASP A 49 5.92 -20.30 1.76
N LEU A 50 6.19 -19.20 1.02
CA LEU A 50 5.41 -17.97 1.16
C LEU A 50 3.95 -18.22 0.80
N GLN A 51 3.66 -18.85 -0.34
CA GLN A 51 2.28 -19.08 -0.81
C GLN A 51 1.50 -20.05 0.10
N ASN A 52 2.19 -21.03 0.68
CA ASN A 52 1.60 -22.05 1.54
C ASN A 52 1.55 -21.64 3.03
N ASP A 53 2.13 -20.50 3.42
CA ASP A 53 2.00 -19.93 4.77
C ASP A 53 0.54 -19.49 5.03
N THR A 54 -0.25 -20.42 5.56
CA THR A 54 -1.68 -20.27 5.84
C THR A 54 -2.02 -20.40 7.32
N ASN A 55 -1.12 -20.99 8.13
CA ASN A 55 -1.36 -21.21 9.55
C ASN A 55 -1.04 -19.95 10.36
N PRO A 56 -2.02 -19.26 10.94
CA PRO A 56 -1.79 -18.01 11.66
C PRO A 56 -1.43 -18.21 13.14
N LEU A 57 -1.54 -19.45 13.63
CA LEU A 57 -1.28 -19.80 15.03
C LEU A 57 0.18 -20.19 15.27
N ASP A 58 0.97 -20.37 14.20
CA ASP A 58 2.39 -20.59 14.34
C ASP A 58 3.18 -19.28 14.43
N ASP A 59 4.38 -19.39 14.99
CA ASP A 59 5.32 -18.28 15.09
C ASP A 59 6.09 -18.03 13.78
N VAL A 60 5.93 -18.88 12.77
CA VAL A 60 6.78 -18.91 11.57
C VAL A 60 6.29 -17.90 10.55
N LYS A 61 6.74 -16.64 10.63
CA LYS A 61 6.36 -15.56 9.69
C LYS A 61 7.19 -15.59 8.41
N VAL A 62 6.64 -16.16 7.35
CA VAL A 62 7.34 -16.24 6.06
C VAL A 62 7.45 -14.86 5.40
N LYS A 63 8.68 -14.52 5.04
CA LYS A 63 9.02 -13.33 4.26
C LYS A 63 10.17 -13.68 3.34
N ILE A 64 10.13 -13.15 2.12
CA ILE A 64 11.19 -13.37 1.12
C ILE A 64 11.69 -12.03 0.58
N PRO A 65 13.00 -11.89 0.32
CA PRO A 65 13.54 -10.72 -0.36
C PRO A 65 13.24 -10.82 -1.87
N CYS A 66 12.81 -9.70 -2.44
CA CYS A 66 12.54 -9.52 -3.87
C CYS A 66 12.95 -8.12 -4.32
N LYS A 67 12.86 -7.86 -5.61
CA LYS A 67 12.94 -6.50 -6.18
C LYS A 67 11.59 -6.14 -6.76
N VAL A 68 11.14 -4.91 -6.51
CA VAL A 68 9.88 -4.41 -7.04
C VAL A 68 10.17 -3.26 -8.00
N ASN A 69 9.70 -3.37 -9.23
CA ASN A 69 9.72 -2.29 -10.21
C ASN A 69 8.33 -1.66 -10.27
N ILE A 70 8.23 -0.39 -9.94
CA ILE A 70 6.99 0.36 -10.01
C ILE A 70 6.99 1.20 -11.28
N ILE A 71 6.02 0.98 -12.16
CA ILE A 71 5.87 1.74 -13.40
C ILE A 71 4.98 2.94 -13.09
N ASP A 72 5.63 4.09 -12.91
CA ASP A 72 4.99 5.36 -12.56
C ASP A 72 5.83 6.53 -13.11
N ASP A 73 5.17 7.51 -13.74
CA ASP A 73 5.85 8.62 -14.43
C ASP A 73 6.49 9.63 -13.47
N VAL A 74 6.09 9.63 -12.20
CA VAL A 74 6.52 10.62 -11.19
C VAL A 74 7.53 10.00 -10.23
N ASP A 75 7.23 8.80 -9.71
CA ASP A 75 8.04 8.12 -8.70
C ASP A 75 8.24 6.63 -9.02
N GLY A 76 8.46 6.33 -10.30
CA GLY A 76 8.75 4.97 -10.74
C GLY A 76 10.11 4.44 -10.29
N GLY A 77 10.38 3.18 -10.62
CA GLY A 77 11.71 2.58 -10.51
C GLY A 77 11.76 1.34 -9.62
N THR A 78 12.96 0.74 -9.61
CA THR A 78 13.21 -0.54 -8.92
C THR A 78 13.74 -0.33 -7.50
N ARG A 79 13.16 -1.06 -6.54
CA ARG A 79 13.50 -1.01 -5.11
C ARG A 79 13.72 -2.44 -4.59
N ASN A 80 14.62 -2.61 -3.62
CA ASN A 80 14.72 -3.88 -2.89
C ASN A 80 13.62 -3.92 -1.83
N CYS A 81 13.02 -5.08 -1.63
CA CYS A 81 11.87 -5.22 -0.76
C CYS A 81 11.74 -6.60 -0.12
N MET A 82 11.07 -6.63 1.02
CA MET A 82 10.59 -7.84 1.66
C MET A 82 9.11 -8.02 1.38
N VAL A 83 8.75 -9.20 0.87
CA VAL A 83 7.37 -9.57 0.54
C VAL A 83 6.84 -10.53 1.60
N LYS A 84 5.57 -10.31 1.99
CA LYS A 84 4.79 -11.24 2.82
C LYS A 84 3.36 -11.31 2.31
N GLN A 85 2.63 -12.36 2.67
CA GLN A 85 1.22 -12.53 2.30
C GLN A 85 0.26 -12.58 3.49
N SER A 86 -1.04 -12.52 3.22
CA SER A 86 -2.10 -12.82 4.18
C SER A 86 -2.30 -14.34 4.32
N ARG A 87 -2.55 -14.81 5.54
CA ARG A 87 -2.66 -16.26 5.83
C ARG A 87 -4.07 -16.82 5.63
N TYR A 88 -5.07 -16.12 6.15
CA TYR A 88 -6.46 -16.61 6.27
C TYR A 88 -7.30 -16.58 4.99
N ALA A 89 -6.95 -15.74 4.02
CA ALA A 89 -7.81 -15.54 2.86
C ALA A 89 -7.49 -16.57 1.77
N ASP A 90 -8.53 -17.13 1.14
CA ASP A 90 -8.41 -17.99 -0.05
C ASP A 90 -7.70 -17.25 -1.18
N ILE A 91 -7.98 -15.96 -1.31
CA ILE A 91 -7.30 -15.04 -2.22
C ILE A 91 -6.31 -14.19 -1.41
N LYS A 92 -5.02 -14.32 -1.74
CA LYS A 92 -3.93 -13.72 -0.98
C LYS A 92 -3.83 -12.23 -1.23
N SER A 93 -3.57 -11.49 -0.15
CA SER A 93 -3.16 -10.09 -0.16
C SER A 93 -1.68 -10.04 0.14
N TYR A 94 -0.95 -9.09 -0.46
CA TYR A 94 0.49 -8.97 -0.28
C TYR A 94 0.85 -7.68 0.44
N THR A 95 1.91 -7.74 1.23
CA THR A 95 2.61 -6.54 1.71
C THR A 95 4.01 -6.57 1.14
N ILE A 96 4.35 -5.54 0.38
CA ILE A 96 5.67 -5.30 -0.17
C ILE A 96 6.28 -4.16 0.63
N LYS A 97 7.25 -4.46 1.49
CA LYS A 97 7.92 -3.44 2.32
C LYS A 97 9.28 -3.13 1.71
N PHE A 98 9.60 -1.86 1.47
CA PHE A 98 10.92 -1.48 0.98
C PHE A 98 11.97 -1.67 2.08
N ASP A 99 13.16 -2.11 1.69
CA ASP A 99 14.22 -2.47 2.63
C ASP A 99 14.84 -1.23 3.28
N ASP A 100 15.06 -0.20 2.47
CA ASP A 100 15.63 1.07 2.88
C ASP A 100 14.51 2.06 3.20
N LYS A 101 14.54 2.64 4.41
CA LYS A 101 13.56 3.66 4.83
C LYS A 101 13.63 4.94 3.98
N THR A 102 14.75 5.20 3.31
CA THR A 102 14.89 6.32 2.39
C THR A 102 14.22 6.04 1.03
N GLN A 103 14.02 4.78 0.68
CA GLN A 103 13.26 4.38 -0.49
C GLN A 103 11.78 4.42 -0.15
N THR A 104 11.08 5.40 -0.70
CA THR A 104 9.63 5.49 -0.61
C THR A 104 9.02 5.49 -2.01
N TRP A 105 7.71 5.30 -2.06
CA TRP A 105 6.90 5.52 -3.25
C TRP A 105 5.76 6.45 -2.89
N ARG A 106 5.77 7.68 -3.40
CA ARG A 106 4.84 8.77 -3.08
C ARG A 106 4.67 8.96 -1.57
N GLY A 107 5.79 8.85 -0.83
CA GLY A 107 5.86 8.94 0.63
C GLY A 107 5.49 7.67 1.39
N LEU A 108 5.20 6.56 0.70
CA LEU A 108 4.90 5.27 1.33
C LEU A 108 6.17 4.42 1.46
N ASP A 109 6.41 3.84 2.65
CA ASP A 109 7.52 2.89 2.90
C ASP A 109 7.21 1.45 2.45
N ARG A 110 5.96 1.21 2.04
CA ARG A 110 5.43 -0.09 1.66
C ARG A 110 4.17 0.03 0.81
N LEU A 111 3.86 -1.05 0.12
CA LEU A 111 2.62 -1.26 -0.59
C LEU A 111 1.81 -2.35 0.13
N LEU A 112 0.57 -2.03 0.48
CA LEU A 112 -0.40 -2.98 1.04
C LEU A 112 -1.39 -3.36 -0.05
N LEU A 113 -1.03 -4.38 -0.82
CA LEU A 113 -1.83 -4.88 -1.94
C LEU A 113 -2.95 -5.76 -1.41
N LYS A 114 -4.12 -5.17 -1.21
CA LYS A 114 -5.30 -5.88 -0.74
C LYS A 114 -6.02 -6.52 -1.93
N LYS A 115 -6.25 -7.82 -1.81
CA LYS A 115 -7.23 -8.56 -2.63
C LYS A 115 -8.35 -8.98 -1.71
N ASP A 116 -9.46 -8.26 -1.80
CA ASP A 116 -10.61 -8.47 -0.93
C ASP A 116 -11.37 -9.73 -1.39
N SER A 117 -11.26 -10.81 -0.62
CA SER A 117 -11.88 -12.11 -0.91
C SER A 117 -13.41 -12.08 -0.76
N GLY A 118 -13.94 -11.20 0.08
CA GLY A 118 -15.39 -11.01 0.27
C GLY A 118 -16.02 -10.05 -0.75
N ASP A 119 -15.20 -9.32 -1.50
CA ASP A 119 -15.66 -8.36 -2.50
C ASP A 119 -15.33 -8.81 -3.92
N LYS A 120 -16.33 -9.41 -4.57
CA LYS A 120 -16.25 -9.82 -5.99
C LYS A 120 -16.08 -8.66 -6.96
N SER A 121 -16.41 -7.43 -6.56
CA SER A 121 -16.17 -6.27 -7.43
C SER A 121 -14.72 -5.81 -7.37
N HIS A 122 -14.02 -6.09 -6.25
CA HIS A 122 -12.72 -5.52 -5.91
C HIS A 122 -12.69 -3.97 -5.85
N LEU A 123 -13.86 -3.32 -5.91
CA LEU A 123 -14.00 -1.86 -5.92
C LEU A 123 -14.43 -1.30 -4.56
N ARG A 124 -15.05 -2.10 -3.68
CA ARG A 124 -15.74 -1.57 -2.48
C ARG A 124 -14.80 -0.80 -1.58
N SER A 125 -13.61 -1.34 -1.33
CA SER A 125 -12.62 -0.66 -0.47
C SER A 125 -12.28 0.72 -1.05
N LYS A 126 -11.92 0.79 -2.35
CA LYS A 126 -11.60 2.06 -3.02
C LYS A 126 -12.79 3.03 -3.02
N VAL A 127 -13.98 2.58 -3.42
CA VAL A 127 -15.17 3.42 -3.49
C VAL A 127 -15.50 4.02 -2.14
N VAL A 128 -15.41 3.24 -1.05
CA VAL A 128 -15.68 3.71 0.30
C VAL A 128 -14.66 4.77 0.73
N PHE A 129 -13.36 4.49 0.61
CA PHE A 129 -12.31 5.46 0.99
C PHE A 129 -12.35 6.74 0.14
N ASP A 130 -12.56 6.62 -1.17
CA ASP A 130 -12.67 7.76 -2.09
C ASP A 130 -13.94 8.58 -1.85
N THR A 131 -15.05 7.93 -1.47
CA THR A 131 -16.29 8.62 -1.12
C THR A 131 -16.11 9.42 0.16
N PHE A 132 -15.53 8.83 1.21
CA PHE A 132 -15.23 9.57 2.43
C PHE A 132 -14.27 10.74 2.19
N LYS A 133 -13.27 10.56 1.31
CA LYS A 133 -12.38 11.65 0.88
C LYS A 133 -13.12 12.81 0.22
N LYS A 134 -14.13 12.53 -0.60
CA LYS A 134 -14.93 13.55 -1.30
C LYS A 134 -15.99 14.22 -0.44
N MET A 135 -16.47 13.52 0.60
CA MET A 135 -17.51 14.06 1.48
C MET A 135 -16.99 15.12 2.45
N ASP A 136 -15.66 15.33 2.53
CA ASP A 136 -14.97 16.32 3.38
C ASP A 136 -15.55 16.38 4.80
N LEU A 137 -15.86 15.20 5.34
CA LEU A 137 -16.36 15.08 6.70
C LEU A 137 -15.16 15.22 7.63
N SER A 138 -15.00 16.40 8.22
CA SER A 138 -13.92 16.80 9.15
C SER A 138 -13.65 15.86 10.34
N ILE A 139 -14.51 14.84 10.53
CA ILE A 139 -14.43 13.84 11.59
C ILE A 139 -13.78 12.52 11.14
N TRP A 140 -13.59 12.28 9.83
CA TRP A 140 -13.07 11.01 9.31
C TRP A 140 -11.82 11.25 8.48
N GLU A 141 -10.66 10.86 9.03
CA GLU A 141 -9.47 10.69 8.21
C GLU A 141 -9.58 9.44 7.35
N THR A 142 -9.14 9.54 6.10
CA THR A 142 -9.21 8.46 5.12
C THR A 142 -7.81 8.10 4.61
N PHE A 143 -7.64 6.84 4.21
CA PHE A 143 -6.40 6.34 3.63
C PHE A 143 -6.40 6.52 2.11
N ARG A 144 -5.23 6.78 1.52
CA ARG A 144 -5.09 6.72 0.07
C ARG A 144 -5.35 5.31 -0.44
N THR A 145 -6.07 5.24 -1.55
CA THR A 145 -6.26 3.98 -2.28
C THR A 145 -6.10 4.16 -3.78
N HIS A 146 -5.40 3.23 -4.42
CA HIS A 146 -5.29 3.17 -5.86
C HIS A 146 -5.30 1.73 -6.35
N PHE A 147 -5.62 1.53 -7.62
CA PHE A 147 -5.51 0.22 -8.24
C PHE A 147 -4.06 -0.07 -8.62
N THR A 148 -3.70 -1.33 -8.46
CA THR A 148 -2.39 -1.85 -8.81
C THR A 148 -2.56 -3.14 -9.56
N HIS A 149 -1.91 -3.29 -10.70
CA HIS A 149 -1.75 -4.58 -11.35
C HIS A 149 -0.40 -5.17 -10.93
N LEU A 150 -0.41 -6.42 -10.47
CA LEU A 150 0.77 -7.11 -9.97
C LEU A 150 1.14 -8.26 -10.91
N GLU A 151 2.32 -8.18 -11.49
CA GLU A 151 2.99 -9.28 -12.18
C GLU A 151 4.14 -9.79 -11.32
N VAL A 152 4.29 -11.11 -11.19
CA VAL A 152 5.41 -11.74 -10.49
C VAL A 152 6.29 -12.44 -11.52
N GLN A 153 7.58 -12.10 -11.51
CA GLN A 153 8.60 -12.76 -12.30
C GLN A 153 9.48 -13.59 -11.37
N LEU A 154 9.32 -14.90 -11.45
CA LEU A 154 9.94 -15.87 -10.56
C LEU A 154 11.11 -16.56 -11.25
N LYS A 155 12.31 -16.32 -10.75
CA LYS A 155 13.51 -17.00 -11.26
C LYS A 155 13.66 -18.36 -10.59
N VAL A 156 13.54 -19.43 -11.38
CA VAL A 156 13.71 -20.81 -10.90
C VAL A 156 15.16 -21.27 -11.01
N GLU A 157 15.51 -22.37 -10.32
CA GLU A 157 16.90 -22.86 -10.23
C GLU A 157 17.52 -23.22 -11.59
N SER A 158 16.71 -23.58 -12.60
CA SER A 158 17.18 -23.83 -13.97
C SER A 158 17.63 -22.55 -14.71
N GLY A 159 17.43 -21.37 -14.11
CA GLY A 159 17.70 -20.07 -14.72
C GLY A 159 16.54 -19.53 -15.56
N ASN A 160 15.46 -20.29 -15.72
CA ASN A 160 14.24 -19.80 -16.37
C ASN A 160 13.52 -18.80 -15.47
N VAL A 161 12.71 -17.93 -16.09
CA VAL A 161 11.84 -16.98 -15.40
C VAL A 161 10.40 -17.34 -15.73
N ASP A 162 9.64 -17.72 -14.71
CA ASP A 162 8.21 -17.96 -14.80
C ASP A 162 7.49 -16.64 -14.52
N ILE A 163 6.52 -16.28 -15.36
CA ILE A 163 5.75 -15.04 -15.22
C ILE A 163 4.33 -15.40 -14.78
N GLU A 164 3.95 -14.90 -13.61
CA GLU A 164 2.63 -15.09 -13.01
C GLU A 164 1.88 -13.75 -12.96
N ASP A 165 0.77 -13.64 -13.69
CA ASP A 165 -0.15 -12.51 -13.59
C ASP A 165 -1.05 -12.69 -12.35
N MET A 166 -0.80 -11.89 -11.31
CA MET A 166 -1.57 -11.93 -10.08
C MET A 166 -2.82 -11.05 -10.15
N GLY A 167 -3.02 -10.30 -11.23
CA GLY A 167 -4.17 -9.45 -11.50
C GLY A 167 -4.19 -8.15 -10.71
N ILE A 168 -5.39 -7.60 -10.55
CA ILE A 168 -5.60 -6.29 -9.93
C ILE A 168 -5.78 -6.42 -8.41
N TYR A 169 -5.13 -5.50 -7.70
CA TYR A 169 -5.19 -5.26 -6.26
C TYR A 169 -5.60 -3.81 -5.99
N THR A 170 -6.11 -3.57 -4.79
CA THR A 170 -6.20 -2.20 -4.25
C THR A 170 -5.02 -2.00 -3.32
N ASN A 171 -4.11 -1.08 -3.65
CA ASN A 171 -3.12 -0.63 -2.68
C ASN A 171 -3.81 0.30 -1.67
N ILE A 172 -3.55 0.08 -0.39
CA ILE A 172 -4.09 0.90 0.70
C ILE A 172 -2.90 1.47 1.47
N GLU A 173 -2.89 2.79 1.67
CA GLU A 173 -1.91 3.43 2.53
C GLU A 173 -2.00 2.90 3.96
N LYS A 174 -0.84 2.76 4.61
CA LYS A 174 -0.79 2.34 6.00
C LYS A 174 -0.94 3.55 6.92
N GLY A 175 -1.87 3.48 7.88
CA GLY A 175 -1.83 4.33 9.06
C GLY A 175 -0.66 3.94 9.97
N ASN A 176 0.39 4.75 10.01
CA ASN A 176 1.55 4.65 10.89
C ASN A 176 1.93 6.03 11.43
N GLU A 177 2.98 6.10 12.25
CA GLU A 177 3.50 7.37 12.77
C GLU A 177 3.82 8.36 11.64
N ASP A 178 4.48 7.91 10.56
CA ASP A 178 4.76 8.75 9.39
C ASP A 178 3.47 9.33 8.75
N TRP A 179 2.40 8.54 8.71
CA TRP A 179 1.08 8.96 8.23
C TRP A 179 0.47 10.06 9.11
N ILE A 180 0.63 9.96 10.44
CA ILE A 180 0.21 10.98 11.40
C ILE A 180 1.06 12.22 11.20
N GLU A 181 2.40 12.13 11.22
CA GLU A 181 3.30 13.29 11.11
C GLU A 181 3.09 14.06 9.80
N THR A 182 2.83 13.33 8.71
CA THR A 182 2.58 13.92 7.40
C THR A 182 1.29 14.76 7.41
N ARG A 183 0.23 14.28 8.08
CA ARG A 183 -1.09 14.92 8.13
C ARG A 183 -1.23 15.96 9.25
N TYR A 184 -0.74 15.62 10.42
CA TYR A 184 -0.73 16.41 11.65
C TYR A 184 0.68 16.92 11.90
N LYS A 185 0.98 18.09 11.34
CA LYS A 185 2.31 18.74 11.40
C LYS A 185 2.80 19.04 12.82
N ASP A 186 1.93 18.93 13.82
CA ASP A 186 2.27 19.09 15.24
C ASP A 186 2.45 17.75 15.97
N GLY A 187 2.36 16.62 15.27
CA GLY A 187 2.44 15.27 15.83
C GLY A 187 1.26 14.94 16.75
N SER A 188 0.18 15.74 16.74
CA SER A 188 -1.01 15.46 17.54
C SER A 188 -1.88 14.42 16.83
N GLY A 189 -1.81 13.16 17.30
CA GLY A 189 -2.59 12.05 16.78
C GLY A 189 -2.23 10.75 17.49
N ASP A 190 -3.16 9.80 17.51
CA ASP A 190 -2.95 8.44 18.03
C ASP A 190 -3.63 7.43 17.07
N LEU A 191 -3.09 6.21 16.97
CA LEU A 191 -3.55 5.16 16.03
C LEU A 191 -4.38 4.07 16.70
#